data_AF-A0A354Z3Q2-F1
#
_entry.id   AF-A0A354Z3Q2-F1
#
_cell.length_a   1.000
_cell.length_b   1.000
_cell.length_c   1.000
_cell.angle_alpha   90.00
_cell.angle_beta   90.00
_cell.angle_gamma   90.00
#
_symmetry.space_group_name_H-M   'P 1'
#
loop_
_entity.id
_entity.type
_entity.pdbx_description
1 polymer ?
#
loop_
_entity_poly.entity_id
_entity_poly.type
_entity_poly.pdbx_seq_one_letter_code
_entity_poly.pdbx_strand_id
1 'polypeptide(L)' 'PFCLLDEVDAPLDEANVGRFCALVREMSEQVQFLVVTHNKTTMEAAHQLSGVTMREPGVSRLVSVDMAEASRMVGVA' A
#
# COMPACT_ATOMS: atom_id res chain seq x y z
N PRO A 1 -17.60 6.88 -1.38
CA PRO A 1 -16.97 6.96 -2.73
C PRO A 1 -15.53 6.45 -2.61
N PHE A 2 -14.95 5.89 -3.69
CA PHE A 2 -13.58 5.39 -3.66
C PHE A 2 -12.77 5.88 -4.86
N CYS A 3 -11.44 5.89 -4.69
CA CYS A 3 -10.47 6.20 -5.74
C CYS A 3 -9.48 5.03 -5.86
N LEU A 4 -9.22 4.59 -7.08
CA LEU A 4 -8.20 3.59 -7.40
C LEU A 4 -6.99 4.30 -8.02
N LEU A 5 -5.82 4.11 -7.42
CA LEU A 5 -4.55 4.63 -7.91
C LEU A 5 -3.67 3.45 -8.29
N ASP A 6 -3.29 3.35 -9.55
CA ASP A 6 -2.48 2.25 -10.09
C ASP A 6 -1.10 2.75 -10.49
N GLU A 7 -0.08 2.39 -9.70
CA GLU A 7 1.35 2.73 -9.86
C GLU A 7 1.65 4.22 -10.11
N VAL A 8 0.79 5.12 -9.59
CA VAL A 8 0.91 6.57 -9.81
C VAL A 8 2.15 7.18 -9.15
N ASP A 9 2.74 6.48 -8.19
CA ASP A 9 3.94 6.85 -7.46
C ASP A 9 5.23 6.32 -8.11
N ALA A 10 5.15 5.49 -9.15
CA ALA A 10 6.31 4.97 -9.88
C ALA A 10 7.26 6.04 -10.46
N PRO A 11 6.80 7.21 -10.98
CA PRO A 11 7.70 8.24 -11.49
C PRO A 11 8.24 9.19 -10.40
N LEU A 12 7.86 9.02 -9.13
CA LEU A 12 8.19 9.96 -8.06
C LEU A 12 9.52 9.59 -7.38
N ASP A 13 10.28 10.61 -6.98
CA ASP A 13 11.42 10.43 -6.07
C ASP A 13 10.95 10.22 -4.61
N GLU A 14 11.86 9.80 -3.74
CA GLU A 14 11.56 9.47 -2.34
C GLU A 14 10.89 10.63 -1.57
N ALA A 15 11.34 11.87 -1.79
CA ALA A 15 10.75 13.05 -1.15
C ALA A 15 9.32 13.31 -1.64
N ASN A 16 9.05 13.11 -2.92
CA ASN A 16 7.74 13.26 -3.53
C ASN A 16 6.78 12.13 -3.16
N VAL A 17 7.28 10.90 -2.98
CA VAL A 17 6.48 9.79 -2.45
C VAL A 17 5.99 10.10 -1.03
N GLY A 18 6.85 10.66 -0.17
CA GLY A 18 6.44 11.09 1.17
C GLY A 18 5.33 12.15 1.14
N ARG A 19 5.45 13.16 0.26
CA ARG A 19 4.40 14.17 0.05
C ARG A 19 3.10 13.57 -0.47
N PHE A 20 3.20 12.65 -1.43
CA PHE A 20 2.06 11.93 -1.99
C PHE A 20 1.32 11.14 -0.90
N CYS A 21 2.04 10.39 -0.07
CA CYS A 21 1.46 9.61 1.02
C CYS A 21 0.72 10.49 2.03
N ALA A 22 1.29 11.65 2.38
CA ALA A 22 0.66 12.61 3.30
C ALA A 22 -0.67 13.13 2.73
N LEU A 23 -0.69 13.50 1.44
CA LEU A 23 -1.89 13.98 0.76
C LEU A 23 -2.97 12.89 0.68
N VAL A 24 -2.62 11.67 0.25
CA VAL A 24 -3.56 10.55 0.18
C VAL A 24 -4.14 10.23 1.55
N ARG A 25 -3.33 10.29 2.61
CA ARG A 25 -3.78 10.07 3.99
C ARG A 25 -4.79 11.12 4.44
N GLU A 26 -4.54 12.40 4.20
CA GLU A 26 -5.49 13.48 4.52
C GLU A 26 -6.82 13.31 3.78
N MET A 27 -6.76 13.04 2.47
CA MET A 27 -7.95 12.82 1.65
C MET A 27 -8.70 11.53 2.05
N SER A 28 -8.02 10.56 2.66
CA SER A 28 -8.60 9.28 3.04
C SER A 28 -9.69 9.37 4.11
N GLU A 29 -9.75 10.50 4.83
CA GLU A 29 -10.81 10.77 5.81
C GLU A 29 -12.20 10.90 5.17
N GLN A 30 -12.25 11.25 3.88
CA GLN A 30 -13.50 11.48 3.13
C GLN A 30 -13.71 10.48 1.98
N VAL A 31 -12.62 9.95 1.41
CA VAL A 31 -12.63 9.06 0.25
C VAL A 31 -11.83 7.80 0.55
N GLN A 32 -12.37 6.62 0.23
CA GLN A 32 -11.59 5.40 0.36
C GLN A 32 -10.58 5.28 -0.79
N PHE A 33 -9.31 5.05 -0.46
CA PHE A 33 -8.27 4.83 -1.47
C PHE A 33 -7.88 3.35 -1.57
N LEU A 34 -7.83 2.86 -2.80
CA LEU A 34 -7.23 1.59 -3.19
C LEU A 34 -5.97 1.94 -3.98
N VAL A 35 -4.80 1.53 -3.49
CA VAL A 35 -3.52 1.85 -4.12
C VAL A 35 -2.82 0.56 -4.54
N VAL A 36 -2.50 0.45 -5.82
CA VAL A 36 -1.62 -0.58 -6.36
C VAL A 36 -0.25 0.06 -6.52
N THR A 37 0.74 -0.48 -5.83
CA THR A 37 2.10 0.06 -5.80
C THR A 37 3.10 -1.02 -5.42
N HIS A 38 4.34 -0.84 -5.83
CA HIS A 38 5.50 -1.59 -5.35
C HIS A 38 6.46 -0.71 -4.50
N ASN A 39 6.08 0.53 -4.19
CA ASN A 39 6.89 1.46 -3.40
C ASN A 39 6.73 1.18 -1.90
N LYS A 40 7.85 0.90 -1.23
CA LYS A 40 7.87 0.55 0.21
C LYS A 40 7.28 1.64 1.10
N THR A 41 7.60 2.91 0.83
CA THR A 41 7.12 4.04 1.63
C THR A 41 5.61 4.18 1.51
N THR A 42 5.06 3.99 0.32
CA THR A 42 3.60 3.99 0.10
C THR A 42 2.93 2.80 0.78
N MET A 43 3.55 1.62 0.75
CA MET A 43 3.06 0.42 1.44
C MET A 43 3.03 0.62 2.98
N GLU A 44 4.06 1.24 3.54
CA GLU A 44 4.16 1.53 4.98
C GLU A 44 3.11 2.56 5.45
N ALA A 45 2.72 3.49 4.58
CA ALA A 45 1.70 4.49 4.87
C ALA A 45 0.25 3.94 4.81
N ALA A 46 0.05 2.73 4.28
CA ALA A 46 -1.27 2.13 4.11
C ALA A 46 -1.84 1.55 5.41
N HIS A 47 -3.17 1.65 5.58
CA HIS A 47 -3.86 1.07 6.74
C HIS A 47 -3.90 -0.47 6.71
N GLN A 48 -3.99 -1.06 5.51
CA GLN A 48 -4.02 -2.50 5.31
C GLN A 48 -3.31 -2.83 4.00
N LEU A 49 -2.55 -3.93 3.99
CA LEU A 49 -1.92 -4.43 2.77
C LEU A 49 -2.59 -5.72 2.29
N SER A 50 -2.80 -5.79 0.98
CA SER A 50 -3.21 -7.00 0.29
C SER A 50 -2.16 -7.32 -0.76
N GLY A 51 -1.41 -8.39 -0.55
CA GLY A 51 -0.47 -8.91 -1.53
C GLY A 51 -1.20 -9.74 -2.59
N VAL A 52 -0.75 -9.64 -3.84
CA VAL A 52 -1.17 -10.52 -4.92
C VAL A 52 0.01 -11.43 -5.25
N THR A 53 -0.21 -12.74 -5.24
CA THR A 53 0.81 -13.74 -5.55
C THR A 53 0.36 -14.62 -6.72
N MET A 54 1.30 -15.10 -7.52
CA MET A 54 1.04 -16.09 -8.58
C MET A 54 1.84 -17.35 -8.28
N ARG A 55 1.24 -18.28 -7.53
CA ARG A 55 1.86 -19.60 -7.27
C ARG A 55 1.86 -20.49 -8.51
N GLU A 56 0.82 -20.37 -9.32
CA GLU A 56 0.69 -21.04 -10.61
C GLU A 56 0.67 -19.96 -11.70
N PRO A 57 1.34 -20.17 -12.85
CA PRO A 57 1.34 -19.19 -13.93
C PRO A 57 -0.09 -18.82 -14.36
N GLY A 58 -0.39 -17.53 -14.34
CA GLY A 58 -1.70 -17.00 -14.75
C GLY A 58 -2.81 -17.11 -13.71
N VAL A 59 -2.55 -17.65 -12.51
CA VAL A 59 -3.54 -17.73 -11.42
C VAL A 59 -3.13 -16.85 -10.25
N SER A 60 -3.78 -15.69 -10.13
CA SER A 60 -3.60 -14.76 -9.02
C SER A 60 -4.27 -15.28 -7.74
N ARG A 61 -3.58 -15.16 -6.61
CA ARG A 61 -4.08 -15.43 -5.26
C ARG A 61 -3.82 -14.23 -4.36
N LEU A 62 -4.86 -13.76 -3.68
CA LEU A 62 -4.77 -12.69 -2.68
C LEU A 62 -4.25 -13.24 -1.35
N VAL A 63 -3.36 -12.48 -0.72
CA VAL A 63 -2.90 -12.67 0.65
C VAL A 63 -3.09 -11.37 1.41
N SER A 64 -3.78 -11.42 2.55
CA SER A 64 -3.94 -10.23 3.40
C SER A 64 -2.80 -10.17 4.41
N VAL A 65 -2.22 -8.98 4.56
CA VAL A 65 -1.16 -8.71 5.54
C VAL A 65 -1.65 -7.54 6.40
N ASP A 66 -1.88 -7.82 7.67
CA ASP A 66 -2.02 -6.76 8.67
C ASP A 66 -0.61 -6.29 9.03
N MET A 67 -0.31 -5.02 8.72
CA MET A 67 1.00 -4.43 8.99
C MET A 67 1.29 -4.28 10.49
N ALA A 68 0.26 -4.07 11.31
CA ALA A 68 0.42 -4.04 12.76
C ALA A 68 0.71 -5.45 13.31
N GLU A 69 0.11 -6.49 12.73
CA GLU A 69 0.41 -7.88 13.07
C GLU A 69 1.79 -8.32 12.56
N ALA A 70 2.14 -7.96 11.32
CA ALA A 70 3.44 -8.26 10.72
C ALA A 70 4.57 -7.61 11.53
N SER A 71 4.41 -6.37 11.99
CA SER A 71 5.40 -5.70 12.84
C SER A 71 5.59 -6.42 14.19
N ARG A 72 4.51 -6.93 14.81
CA ARG A 72 4.57 -7.75 16.04
C ARG A 72 5.28 -9.09 15.82
N MET A 73 5.11 -9.72 14.66
CA MET A 73 5.73 -11.00 14.31
C MET A 73 7.23 -10.88 14.01
N VAL A 74 7.71 -9.71 13.56
CA VAL A 74 9.12 -9.46 13.20
C VAL A 74 10.00 -9.13 14.43
N GLY A 75 9.43 -9.01 15.63
CA GLY A 75 10.21 -8.96 16.87
C GLY A 75 10.97 -7.65 17.10
N VAL A 76 10.41 -6.51 16.68
CA VAL A 76 10.86 -5.21 17.17
C VAL A 76 10.02 -4.88 18.41
N ALA A 77 10.53 -5.27 19.58
CA ALA A 77 10.09 -4.80 20.88
C ALA A 77 10.80 -3.48 21.23
#